data_AF-A0A965HPX3-F1
#
_entry.id   AF-A0A965HPX3-F1
#
_cell.length_a   1.000
_cell.length_b   1.000
_cell.length_c   1.000
_cell.angle_alpha   90.00
_cell.angle_beta   90.00
_cell.angle_gamma   90.00
#
_symmetry.space_group_name_H-M   'P 1'
#
loop_
_entity.id
_entity.type
_entity.pdbx_description
1 polymer ?
#
loop_
_entity_poly.entity_id
_entity_poly.type
_entity_poly.pdbx_seq_one_letter_code
_entity_poly.pdbx_strand_id
1 'polypeptide(L)'
;MYATGTKPDYKPIGPSKIREIAGKVTIPFFCIGGLNPERVSEAASLGADRVCLVSHLLLAPDPTKAAREILSRLGRNPPFKDAEES
;
A
#
# COMPACT_ATOMS: atom_id res chain seq x y z
N MET A 1 -1.96 5.06 -5.75
CA MET A 1 -3.12 5.18 -4.84
C MET A 1 -4.34 5.48 -5.69
N TYR A 2 -5.28 4.54 -5.70
CA TYR A 2 -6.44 4.56 -6.58
C TYR A 2 -7.62 5.20 -5.86
N ALA A 3 -8.58 5.73 -6.62
CA ALA A 3 -9.76 6.39 -6.08
C ALA A 3 -10.56 5.44 -5.17
N THR A 4 -10.98 5.94 -4.01
CA THR A 4 -11.95 5.29 -3.12
C THR A 4 -13.08 6.24 -2.81
N GLY A 5 -14.32 5.74 -2.73
CA GLY A 5 -15.53 6.55 -2.54
C GLY A 5 -15.61 7.35 -1.23
N THR A 6 -14.63 7.26 -0.33
CA THR A 6 -14.62 7.93 0.98
C THR A 6 -14.11 9.38 0.93
N LYS A 7 -13.52 9.83 -0.20
CA LYS A 7 -13.18 11.25 -0.48
C LYS A 7 -13.19 11.51 -2.00
N PRO A 8 -14.28 12.04 -2.58
CA PRO A 8 -14.42 12.20 -4.04
C PRO A 8 -13.43 13.19 -4.66
N ASP A 9 -12.92 14.16 -3.89
CA ASP A 9 -12.02 15.21 -4.39
C ASP A 9 -10.52 14.82 -4.37
N TYR A 10 -10.20 13.59 -3.98
CA TYR A 10 -8.82 13.14 -3.89
C TYR A 10 -8.32 12.67 -5.26
N LYS A 11 -7.47 13.47 -5.91
CA LYS A 11 -6.75 13.04 -7.12
C LYS A 11 -5.95 11.79 -6.78
N PRO A 12 -6.24 10.64 -7.40
CA PRO A 12 -5.50 9.42 -7.14
C PRO A 12 -4.02 9.67 -7.44
N ILE A 13 -3.20 9.50 -6.41
CA ILE A 13 -1.75 9.61 -6.53
C ILE A 13 -1.30 8.45 -7.41
N GLY A 14 -1.09 8.70 -8.70
CA GLY A 14 -0.71 7.66 -9.67
C GLY A 14 0.57 6.91 -9.28
N PRO A 15 0.81 5.73 -9.88
CA PRO A 15 1.97 4.88 -9.57
C PRO A 15 3.31 5.61 -9.65
N SER A 16 3.47 6.59 -10.55
CA SER A 16 4.68 7.39 -10.70
C SER A 16 5.10 8.15 -9.44
N LYS A 17 4.15 8.54 -8.57
CA LYS A 17 4.45 9.22 -7.32
C LYS A 17 5.02 8.27 -6.25
N ILE A 18 4.68 6.98 -6.32
CA ILE A 18 5.19 5.97 -5.38
C ILE A 18 6.71 5.89 -5.51
N ARG A 19 7.21 5.82 -6.75
CA ARG A 19 8.65 5.84 -7.03
C ARG A 19 9.31 7.14 -6.58
N GLU A 20 8.66 8.27 -6.82
CA GLU A 20 9.17 9.59 -6.40
C GLU A 20 9.32 9.68 -4.88
N ILE A 21 8.32 9.22 -4.13
CA ILE A 21 8.30 9.23 -2.67
C ILE A 21 9.31 8.22 -2.13
N ALA A 22 9.32 6.99 -2.63
CA ALA A 22 10.26 5.95 -2.22
C ALA A 22 11.74 6.38 -2.38
N GLY A 23 12.04 7.23 -3.37
CA GLY A 23 13.39 7.79 -3.56
C GLY A 23 13.70 9.07 -2.77
N LYS A 24 12.70 9.76 -2.21
CA LYS A 24 12.86 11.09 -1.59
C LYS A 24 12.63 11.12 -0.08
N VAL A 25 11.88 10.17 0.48
CA VAL A 25 11.59 10.15 1.93
C VAL A 25 12.23 8.96 2.61
N THR A 26 12.87 9.23 3.75
CA THR A 26 13.40 8.23 4.67
C THR A 26 12.38 7.79 5.72
N ILE A 27 11.29 8.57 5.88
CA ILE A 27 10.20 8.23 6.78
C ILE A 27 9.30 7.13 6.18
N PRO A 28 8.72 6.25 7.00
CA PRO A 28 7.84 5.22 6.49
C PRO A 28 6.55 5.81 5.92
N PHE A 29 6.16 5.39 4.71
CA PHE A 29 4.90 5.77 4.08
C PHE A 29 4.04 4.54 3.77
N PHE A 30 2.73 4.73 3.70
CA PHE A 30 1.76 3.67 3.40
C PHE A 30 1.06 3.97 2.09
N CYS A 31 0.95 2.97 1.21
CA CYS A 31 0.08 3.05 0.04
C CYS A 31 -1.38 2.76 0.47
N ILE A 32 -2.25 3.76 0.38
CA ILE A 32 -3.65 3.66 0.80
C ILE A 32 -4.58 3.99 -0.38
N GLY A 33 -5.76 3.36 -0.43
CA GLY A 33 -6.78 3.68 -1.43
C GLY A 33 -6.85 2.72 -2.61
N GLY A 34 -7.93 1.93 -2.66
CA GLY A 34 -8.35 1.14 -3.81
C GLY A 34 -7.35 0.05 -4.22
N LEU A 35 -6.62 -0.50 -3.26
CA LEU A 35 -5.69 -1.59 -3.52
C LEU A 35 -6.43 -2.92 -3.66
N ASN A 36 -6.04 -3.66 -4.67
CA ASN A 36 -6.38 -5.07 -4.90
C ASN A 36 -5.05 -5.84 -5.09
N PRO A 37 -5.06 -7.17 -5.20
CA PRO A 37 -3.84 -7.96 -5.28
C PRO A 37 -2.92 -7.53 -6.45
N GLU A 38 -3.46 -7.18 -7.62
CA GLU A 38 -2.70 -6.76 -8.79
C GLU A 38 -1.99 -5.42 -8.55
N ARG A 39 -2.72 -4.45 -7.98
CA ARG A 39 -2.22 -3.12 -7.66
C ARG A 39 -1.20 -3.14 -6.53
N VAL A 40 -1.29 -4.13 -5.65
CA VAL A 40 -0.27 -4.37 -4.62
C VAL A 40 1.04 -4.83 -5.24
N SER A 41 1.00 -5.76 -6.20
CA SER A 41 2.20 -6.16 -6.95
C SER A 41 2.82 -4.98 -7.71
N GLU A 42 1.98 -4.14 -8.34
CA GLU A 42 2.43 -2.91 -9.00
C GLU A 42 3.10 -1.96 -8.01
N ALA A 43 2.46 -1.68 -6.86
CA ALA A 43 3.02 -0.81 -5.83
C ALA A 43 4.35 -1.35 -5.27
N ALA A 44 4.44 -2.66 -5.01
CA ALA A 44 5.68 -3.30 -4.56
C ALA A 44 6.81 -3.13 -5.58
N SER A 45 6.53 -3.31 -6.88
CA SER A 45 7.50 -3.09 -7.96
C SER A 45 8.00 -1.63 -8.06
N LEU A 46 7.24 -0.69 -7.49
CA LEU A 46 7.56 0.74 -7.44
C LEU A 46 8.24 1.15 -6.13
N GLY A 47 8.52 0.20 -5.23
CA GLY A 47 9.20 0.44 -3.95
C GLY A 47 8.25 0.68 -2.77
N ALA A 48 6.97 0.34 -2.89
CA ALA A 48 6.07 0.37 -1.75
C ALA A 48 6.30 -0.87 -0.86
N ASP A 49 6.71 -0.63 0.38
CA ASP A 49 6.90 -1.69 1.36
C ASP A 49 5.73 -1.83 2.35
N ARG A 50 4.71 -0.96 2.27
CA ARG A 50 3.56 -0.95 3.18
C ARG A 50 2.28 -0.52 2.46
N VAL A 51 1.19 -1.22 2.75
CA VAL A 51 -0.12 -1.03 2.11
C VAL A 51 -1.26 -1.02 3.12
N CYS A 52 -2.35 -0.31 2.81
CA CYS A 52 -3.59 -0.31 3.57
C CYS A 52 -4.77 -0.72 2.67
N LEU A 53 -5.45 -1.81 3.05
CA LEU A 53 -6.62 -2.34 2.36
C LEU A 53 -7.79 -2.42 3.32
N VAL A 54 -8.95 -1.90 2.93
CA VAL A 54 -10.18 -1.95 3.73
C VAL A 54 -11.21 -2.82 3.01
N SER A 55 -11.81 -2.31 1.93
CA SER A 55 -12.88 -3.01 1.22
C SER A 55 -12.48 -4.37 0.68
N HIS A 56 -11.24 -4.54 0.20
CA HIS A 56 -10.76 -5.83 -0.31
C HIS A 56 -10.71 -6.91 0.79
N LEU A 57 -10.33 -6.55 2.02
CA LEU A 57 -10.30 -7.49 3.14
C LEU A 57 -11.69 -7.72 3.74
N LEU A 58 -12.47 -6.64 3.93
CA LEU A 58 -13.79 -6.72 4.56
C LEU A 58 -14.85 -7.42 3.69
N LEU A 59 -14.72 -7.35 2.36
CA LEU A 59 -15.63 -8.01 1.42
C LEU A 59 -15.12 -9.40 0.97
N ALA A 60 -13.96 -9.85 1.46
CA ALA A 60 -13.44 -11.16 1.12
C ALA A 60 -14.24 -12.26 1.84
N PRO A 61 -14.56 -13.37 1.15
CA PRO A 61 -15.16 -14.54 1.79
C PRO A 61 -14.27 -15.14 2.89
N ASP A 62 -12.95 -15.01 2.74
CA ASP A 62 -11.96 -15.40 3.73
C ASP A 62 -10.91 -14.26 3.87
N PRO A 63 -11.07 -13.38 4.87
CA PRO A 63 -10.15 -12.28 5.13
C PRO A 63 -8.72 -12.75 5.43
N THR A 64 -8.56 -13.95 6.02
CA THR A 64 -7.24 -14.50 6.35
C THR A 64 -6.50 -14.88 5.08
N LYS A 65 -7.18 -15.59 4.16
CA LYS A 65 -6.62 -15.94 2.86
C LYS A 65 -6.29 -14.69 2.04
N ALA A 66 -7.19 -13.71 2.00
CA ALA A 66 -6.95 -12.45 1.31
C ALA A 66 -5.73 -11.71 1.88
N ALA A 67 -5.61 -11.60 3.21
CA ALA A 67 -4.44 -10.98 3.83
C ALA A 67 -3.13 -11.69 3.49
N ARG A 68 -3.11 -13.03 3.51
CA ARG A 68 -1.93 -13.83 3.13
C ARG A 68 -1.52 -13.61 1.68
N GLU A 69 -2.49 -13.52 0.77
CA GLU A 69 -2.22 -13.22 -0.64
C GLU A 69 -1.55 -11.85 -0.79
N ILE A 70 -2.09 -10.82 -0.14
CA ILE A 70 -1.50 -9.48 -0.16
C ILE A 70 -0.07 -9.47 0.38
N LEU A 71 0.18 -10.14 1.51
CA LEU A 71 1.51 -10.24 2.10
C LEU A 71 2.50 -10.95 1.18
N SER A 72 2.07 -12.03 0.52
CA SER A 72 2.91 -12.75 -0.45
C SER A 72 3.31 -11.88 -1.64
N ARG A 73 2.43 -10.97 -2.05
CA ARG A 73 2.65 -10.05 -3.18
C ARG A 73 3.50 -8.83 -2.82
N LEU A 74 3.55 -8.44 -1.54
CA LEU A 74 4.44 -7.37 -1.08
C LEU A 74 5.91 -7.78 -1.13
N GLY A 75 6.21 -9.04 -0.80
CA GLY A 75 7.57 -9.62 -0.86
C GLY A 75 8.59 -9.05 0.13
N ARG A 76 8.40 -7.82 0.64
CA ARG A 76 9.24 -7.17 1.64
C ARG A 76 8.45 -6.87 2.91
N ASN A 77 9.02 -7.24 4.05
CA ASN A 77 8.59 -6.81 5.36
C ASN A 77 9.77 -6.08 6.02
N PRO A 78 10.01 -4.80 5.70
CA PRO A 78 11.05 -4.06 6.39
C PRO A 78 10.67 -3.96 7.86
N PRO A 79 11.63 -4.16 8.79
CA PRO A 79 11.37 -3.92 10.20
C PRO A 79 10.79 -2.52 10.37
N PHE A 80 9.80 -2.38 11.26
CA PHE A 80 9.36 -1.07 11.69
C PHE A 80 10.56 -0.42 12.37
N LYS A 81 11.24 0.53 11.68
CA LYS A 81 12.21 1.37 12.36
C LYS A 81 11.41 2.15 13.39
N ASP A 82 11.69 1.89 14.66
CA ASP A 82 11.26 2.74 15.75
C ASP A 82 11.56 4.19 15.36
N ALA A 83 10.63 5.09 15.62
CA ALA A 83 10.84 6.51 15.43
C ALA A 83 11.90 6.93 16.45
N GLU A 84 13.18 6.75 16.10
CA GLU A 84 14.29 7.28 16.87
C GLU A 84 14.25 8.80 16.69
N GLU A 85 14.12 9.48 17.84
CA GLU A 85 14.10 10.93 18.01
C GLU A 85 15.20 11.61 17.19
N SER A 86 14.82 12.67 16.48
CA SER A 86 15.74 13.76 16.11
C SER A 86 15.00 15.08 16.02
#